data_AF-A0A4R4UBF0-F1
#
_entry.id   AF-A0A4R4UBF0-F1
#
_cell.length_a   1.000
_cell.length_b   1.000
_cell.length_c   1.000
_cell.angle_alpha   90.00
_cell.angle_beta   90.00
_cell.angle_gamma   90.00
#
_symmetry.space_group_name_H-M   'P 1'
#
loop_
_entity.id
_entity.type
_entity.pdbx_description
1 polymer ?
#
loop_
_entity_poly.entity_id
_entity_poly.type
_entity_poly.pdbx_seq_one_letter_code
_entity_poly.pdbx_strand_id
1 'polypeptide(L)'
;MRVRRVAAAGTAIAAMLGMLTAGTAAATGPAQQGVMATYQGRQIDLAQGRQGADVCSQDAPGAVTCYDLPPEAKLGTEPGTRGTLDDCPYTYACLWAHAGAEGRRLQFHDPGTTDLGDWDFRDQATGAYNNRAIYGFELIDVRSFQPDRHLFVGVGQYVNLSKQSYPGPGSNWNDRVDKVHL
;
A
#
# COMPACT_ATOMS: atom_id res chain seq x y z
N MET A 1 57.17 63.05 -23.53
CA MET A 1 56.51 64.21 -22.88
C MET A 1 55.02 64.20 -23.24
N ARG A 2 54.17 64.63 -22.29
CA ARG A 2 52.69 64.68 -22.31
C ARG A 2 52.15 65.39 -23.58
N VAL A 3 50.92 65.12 -24.05
CA VAL A 3 49.70 65.97 -23.87
C VAL A 3 48.50 65.23 -24.51
N ARG A 4 47.52 64.74 -23.71
CA ARG A 4 46.12 65.21 -23.48
C ARG A 4 45.12 65.18 -24.66
N ARG A 5 44.05 64.36 -24.46
CA ARG A 5 42.57 64.54 -24.62
C ARG A 5 42.05 65.10 -25.97
N VAL A 6 40.96 64.62 -26.58
CA VAL A 6 39.54 64.77 -26.15
C VAL A 6 38.60 63.84 -26.98
N ALA A 7 37.50 63.48 -26.31
CA ALA A 7 36.23 62.82 -26.65
C ALA A 7 35.67 62.83 -28.10
N ALA A 8 34.88 61.81 -28.46
CA ALA A 8 33.40 61.88 -28.45
C ALA A 8 32.72 60.62 -28.99
N ALA A 9 31.56 60.32 -28.38
CA ALA A 9 30.32 59.78 -28.97
C ALA A 9 30.28 58.36 -29.55
N GLY A 10 29.29 57.59 -29.10
CA GLY A 10 28.66 56.60 -29.97
C GLY A 10 28.01 55.40 -29.31
N THR A 11 26.70 55.54 -29.07
CA THR A 11 25.67 54.48 -29.23
C THR A 11 25.66 53.29 -28.27
N ALA A 12 24.59 53.27 -27.47
CA ALA A 12 24.09 52.12 -26.73
C ALA A 12 23.68 50.97 -27.67
N ILE A 13 24.03 49.74 -27.30
CA ILE A 13 23.38 48.51 -27.78
C ILE A 13 22.84 47.82 -26.54
N ALA A 14 21.51 47.71 -26.47
CA ALA A 14 20.80 46.97 -25.44
C ALA A 14 21.08 45.47 -25.63
N ALA A 15 21.81 44.86 -24.70
CA ALA A 15 21.95 43.41 -24.62
C ALA A 15 20.72 42.84 -23.90
N MET A 16 19.88 42.12 -24.64
CA MET A 16 18.80 41.33 -24.07
C MET A 16 19.38 40.24 -23.17
N LEU A 17 19.08 40.29 -21.87
CA LEU A 17 19.26 39.15 -20.97
C LEU A 17 18.26 38.05 -21.37
N GLY A 18 18.75 37.05 -22.11
CA GLY A 18 18.08 35.75 -22.18
C GLY A 18 18.22 35.07 -20.82
N MET A 19 17.17 35.14 -19.99
CA MET A 19 17.06 34.33 -18.78
C MET A 19 16.89 32.86 -19.21
N LEU A 20 17.97 32.08 -19.07
CA LEU A 20 17.89 30.62 -19.05
C LEU A 20 17.23 30.22 -17.73
N THR A 21 15.92 30.02 -17.73
CA THR A 21 15.24 29.29 -16.67
C THR A 21 15.64 27.82 -16.79
N ALA A 22 16.64 27.42 -16.01
CA ALA A 22 16.93 26.02 -15.76
C ALA A 22 15.69 25.42 -15.07
N GLY A 23 14.83 24.77 -15.86
CA GLY A 23 13.78 23.92 -15.33
C GLY A 23 14.44 22.78 -14.56
N THR A 24 14.35 22.82 -13.24
CA THR A 24 14.64 21.67 -12.40
C THR A 24 13.63 20.58 -12.75
N ALA A 25 14.05 19.63 -13.60
CA ALA A 25 13.35 18.37 -13.73
C ALA A 25 13.34 17.74 -12.32
N ALA A 26 12.16 17.56 -11.75
CA ALA A 26 12.01 16.79 -10.52
C ALA A 26 12.59 15.40 -10.80
N ALA A 27 13.66 15.05 -10.10
CA ALA A 27 14.12 13.68 -10.07
C ALA A 27 13.01 12.86 -9.40
N THR A 28 12.21 12.15 -10.20
CA THR A 28 11.45 11.00 -9.72
C THR A 28 12.45 10.10 -9.01
N GLY A 29 12.29 9.95 -7.69
CA GLY A 29 13.07 9.01 -6.90
C GLY A 29 13.01 7.61 -7.52
N PRO A 30 13.92 6.69 -7.12
CA PRO A 30 13.86 5.32 -7.60
C PRO A 30 12.44 4.79 -7.37
N ALA A 31 11.82 4.23 -8.42
CA ALA A 31 10.56 3.52 -8.28
C ALA A 31 10.78 2.47 -7.19
N GLN A 32 10.07 2.59 -6.07
CA GLN A 32 10.09 1.56 -5.04
C GLN A 32 9.66 0.27 -5.72
N GLN A 33 10.58 -0.70 -5.79
CA GLN A 33 10.25 -2.05 -6.24
C GLN A 33 9.38 -2.66 -5.16
N GLY A 34 8.10 -2.91 -5.50
CA GLY A 34 7.17 -3.56 -4.60
C GLY A 34 7.35 -5.06 -4.56
N VAL A 35 6.34 -5.74 -4.01
CA VAL A 35 6.31 -7.20 -4.01
C VAL A 35 5.95 -7.71 -5.40
N MET A 36 6.80 -8.59 -5.94
CA MET A 36 6.54 -9.29 -7.18
C MET A 36 5.55 -10.43 -6.94
N ALA A 37 4.49 -10.46 -7.74
CA ALA A 37 3.46 -11.49 -7.69
C ALA A 37 3.24 -12.14 -9.05
N THR A 38 2.80 -13.40 -9.02
CA THR A 38 2.34 -14.11 -10.21
C THR A 38 0.84 -13.88 -10.37
N TYR A 39 0.41 -13.36 -11.51
CA TYR A 39 -0.99 -13.15 -11.85
C TYR A 39 -1.24 -13.59 -13.30
N GLN A 40 -2.17 -14.51 -13.54
CA GLN A 40 -2.45 -15.05 -14.89
C GLN A 40 -1.18 -15.50 -15.64
N GLY A 41 -0.20 -16.08 -14.93
CA GLY A 41 1.06 -16.58 -15.49
C GLY A 41 2.11 -15.51 -15.80
N ARG A 42 1.86 -14.22 -15.50
CA ARG A 42 2.84 -13.13 -15.64
C ARG A 42 3.27 -12.59 -14.28
N GLN A 43 4.48 -12.03 -14.22
CA GLN A 43 4.96 -11.29 -13.06
C GLN A 43 4.40 -9.87 -13.07
N ILE A 44 3.89 -9.42 -11.92
CA ILE A 44 3.36 -8.07 -11.69
C ILE A 44 4.03 -7.48 -10.45
N ASP A 45 4.30 -6.18 -10.45
CA ASP A 45 4.76 -5.44 -9.27
C ASP A 45 3.55 -4.85 -8.56
N LEU A 46 3.26 -5.32 -7.34
CA LEU A 46 2.09 -4.88 -6.59
C LEU A 46 2.18 -3.42 -6.12
N ALA A 47 3.37 -2.81 -6.01
CA ALA A 47 3.48 -1.38 -5.72
C ALA A 47 3.05 -0.50 -6.91
N GLN A 48 3.02 -1.06 -8.12
CA GLN A 48 2.48 -0.40 -9.32
C GLN A 48 0.99 -0.69 -9.53
N GLY A 49 0.36 -1.37 -8.57
CA GLY A 49 -1.04 -1.78 -8.60
C GLY A 49 -1.23 -3.24 -9.02
N ARG A 50 -2.44 -3.76 -8.75
CA ARG A 50 -2.74 -5.20 -8.84
C ARG A 50 -3.17 -5.70 -10.22
N GLN A 51 -3.13 -4.84 -11.23
CA GLN A 51 -3.54 -5.14 -12.61
C GLN A 51 -4.93 -5.80 -12.74
N GLY A 52 -5.86 -5.49 -11.83
CA GLY A 52 -7.22 -6.03 -11.82
C GLY A 52 -7.46 -7.18 -10.84
N ALA A 53 -6.40 -7.76 -10.25
CA ALA A 53 -6.54 -8.86 -9.30
C ALA A 53 -7.30 -8.45 -8.04
N ASP A 54 -8.24 -9.30 -7.62
CA ASP A 54 -9.08 -9.06 -6.45
C ASP A 54 -8.44 -9.63 -5.17
N VAL A 55 -7.71 -10.75 -5.28
CA VAL A 55 -7.08 -11.42 -4.15
C VAL A 55 -5.60 -11.65 -4.42
N CYS A 56 -4.76 -11.45 -3.42
CA CYS A 56 -3.36 -11.86 -3.43
C CYS A 56 -3.04 -12.70 -2.18
N SER A 57 -2.35 -13.83 -2.41
CA SER A 57 -1.96 -14.82 -1.40
C SER A 57 -0.46 -14.84 -1.22
N GLN A 58 -0.01 -14.78 0.03
CA GLN A 58 1.36 -15.12 0.42
C GLN A 58 1.39 -16.55 0.95
N ASP A 59 1.86 -17.47 0.11
CA ASP A 59 1.92 -18.91 0.41
C ASP A 59 3.33 -19.39 0.83
N ALA A 60 4.34 -18.53 0.64
CA ALA A 60 5.70 -18.66 1.17
C ALA A 60 6.35 -17.26 1.21
N PRO A 61 7.45 -17.06 1.96
CA PRO A 61 8.22 -15.82 1.88
C PRO A 61 8.64 -15.51 0.43
N GLY A 62 8.19 -14.36 -0.08
CA GLY A 62 8.43 -13.94 -1.47
C GLY A 62 7.62 -14.68 -2.54
N ALA A 63 6.80 -15.68 -2.18
CA ALA A 63 5.90 -16.36 -3.11
C ALA A 63 4.50 -15.75 -3.01
N VAL A 64 4.22 -14.82 -3.92
CA VAL A 64 2.92 -14.17 -3.99
C VAL A 64 2.19 -14.54 -5.27
N THR A 65 0.95 -15.01 -5.12
CA THR A 65 0.07 -15.33 -6.23
C THR A 65 -1.19 -14.49 -6.12
N CYS A 66 -1.54 -13.79 -7.20
CA CYS A 66 -2.77 -13.03 -7.28
C CYS A 66 -3.73 -13.66 -8.29
N TYR A 67 -5.03 -13.45 -8.08
CA TYR A 67 -6.09 -13.97 -8.94
C TYR A 67 -7.31 -13.05 -8.92
N ASP A 68 -8.08 -13.15 -9.99
CA ASP A 68 -9.39 -12.51 -10.09
C ASP A 68 -10.40 -13.33 -9.30
N LEU A 69 -11.33 -12.63 -8.67
CA LEU A 69 -12.61 -13.24 -8.35
C LEU A 69 -13.47 -13.12 -9.60
N PRO A 70 -14.23 -14.16 -9.95
CA PRO A 70 -15.16 -14.05 -11.05
C PRO A 70 -16.14 -12.89 -10.78
N PRO A 71 -16.63 -12.17 -11.81
CA PRO A 71 -17.47 -10.99 -11.65
C PRO A 71 -18.67 -11.21 -10.71
N GLU A 72 -19.23 -12.42 -10.73
CA GLU A 72 -20.29 -12.89 -9.84
C GLU A 72 -19.85 -13.05 -8.36
N ALA A 73 -18.59 -13.41 -8.10
CA ALA A 73 -18.02 -13.55 -6.76
C ALA A 73 -17.67 -12.21 -6.10
N LYS A 74 -17.51 -11.15 -6.90
CA LYS A 74 -17.46 -9.77 -6.37
C LYS A 74 -18.74 -9.42 -5.63
N LEU A 75 -19.82 -10.20 -5.85
CA LEU A 75 -21.12 -10.00 -5.26
C LEU A 75 -21.90 -11.31 -4.83
N GLY A 76 -21.35 -12.21 -4.01
CA GLY A 76 -21.90 -13.56 -3.69
C GLY A 76 -22.85 -13.93 -2.53
N THR A 77 -22.70 -15.20 -2.07
CA THR A 77 -23.35 -16.09 -1.04
C THR A 77 -23.24 -17.62 -1.39
N GLU A 78 -22.06 -18.14 -1.74
CA GLU A 78 -21.74 -19.59 -1.91
C GLU A 78 -20.22 -19.75 -1.65
N PRO A 79 -19.65 -20.91 -1.25
CA PRO A 79 -18.19 -21.06 -1.07
C PRO A 79 -17.45 -20.72 -2.38
N GLY A 80 -16.74 -19.58 -2.40
CA GLY A 80 -16.25 -18.95 -3.64
C GLY A 80 -17.02 -17.70 -4.09
N THR A 81 -17.81 -17.06 -3.21
CA THR A 81 -18.77 -16.00 -3.58
C THR A 81 -19.04 -15.07 -2.37
N ARG A 82 -18.67 -13.76 -2.45
CA ARG A 82 -18.74 -12.64 -1.42
C ARG A 82 -18.51 -13.03 0.05
N GLY A 83 -17.86 -12.10 0.75
CA GLY A 83 -18.48 -11.42 1.90
C GLY A 83 -18.73 -12.31 3.11
N THR A 84 -18.04 -13.46 3.18
CA THR A 84 -18.10 -14.34 4.33
C THR A 84 -16.70 -14.59 4.85
N LEU A 85 -16.62 -14.90 6.14
CA LEU A 85 -15.35 -15.27 6.75
C LEU A 85 -14.81 -16.59 6.20
N ASP A 86 -15.68 -17.43 5.64
CA ASP A 86 -15.33 -18.72 5.01
C ASP A 86 -14.46 -18.55 3.77
N ASP A 87 -14.52 -17.39 3.12
CA ASP A 87 -13.65 -17.09 1.99
C ASP A 87 -12.16 -17.03 2.40
N CYS A 88 -11.87 -16.78 3.68
CA CYS A 88 -10.51 -16.87 4.21
C CYS A 88 -10.14 -18.33 4.42
N PRO A 89 -9.18 -18.90 3.67
CA PRO A 89 -8.89 -20.33 3.77
C PRO A 89 -8.39 -20.70 5.16
N TYR A 90 -8.67 -21.93 5.59
CA TYR A 90 -8.10 -22.47 6.81
C TYR A 90 -6.57 -22.36 6.77
N THR A 91 -5.96 -22.01 7.90
CA THR A 91 -4.52 -21.69 8.08
C THR A 91 -4.06 -20.30 7.60
N TYR A 92 -4.96 -19.41 7.17
CA TYR A 92 -4.60 -18.06 6.72
C TYR A 92 -5.07 -16.95 7.68
N ALA A 93 -4.28 -15.87 7.74
CA ALA A 93 -4.73 -14.57 8.20
C ALA A 93 -5.20 -13.75 6.98
N CYS A 94 -6.36 -13.11 7.05
CA CYS A 94 -6.94 -12.37 5.93
C CYS A 94 -7.27 -10.93 6.28
N LEU A 95 -7.03 -10.02 5.33
CA LEU A 95 -7.43 -8.62 5.37
C LEU A 95 -8.33 -8.28 4.18
N TRP A 96 -9.36 -7.49 4.44
CA TRP A 96 -10.30 -7.01 3.42
C TRP A 96 -10.37 -5.51 3.39
N ALA A 97 -10.56 -4.98 2.17
CA ALA A 97 -10.76 -3.56 1.95
C ALA A 97 -12.03 -3.04 2.63
N HIS A 98 -13.04 -3.90 2.79
CA HIS A 98 -14.31 -3.56 3.44
C HIS A 98 -14.65 -4.57 4.54
N ALA A 99 -15.26 -4.08 5.63
CA ALA A 99 -15.75 -4.94 6.69
C ALA A 99 -16.87 -5.87 6.16
N GLY A 100 -17.00 -7.04 6.77
CA GLY A 100 -17.93 -8.08 6.32
C GLY A 100 -17.28 -9.03 5.32
N ALA A 101 -15.94 -9.11 5.29
CA ALA A 101 -15.20 -9.92 4.33
C ALA A 101 -15.45 -9.52 2.86
N GLU A 102 -15.57 -8.22 2.61
CA GLU A 102 -15.94 -7.67 1.30
C GLU A 102 -14.77 -6.97 0.60
N GLY A 103 -14.85 -6.92 -0.73
CA GLY A 103 -13.87 -6.23 -1.57
C GLY A 103 -12.56 -7.00 -1.75
N ARG A 104 -11.52 -6.26 -2.16
CA ARG A 104 -10.18 -6.83 -2.37
C ARG A 104 -9.65 -7.48 -1.09
N ARG A 105 -9.00 -8.62 -1.22
CA ARG A 105 -8.45 -9.39 -0.09
C ARG A 105 -6.95 -9.59 -0.20
N LEU A 106 -6.29 -9.55 0.96
CA LEU A 106 -4.98 -10.14 1.17
C LEU A 106 -5.10 -11.34 2.10
N GLN A 107 -4.30 -12.36 1.86
CA GLN A 107 -4.22 -13.53 2.73
C GLN A 107 -2.77 -13.95 2.93
N PHE A 108 -2.43 -14.31 4.16
CA PHE A 108 -1.07 -14.61 4.61
C PHE A 108 -1.05 -15.94 5.34
N HIS A 109 -0.16 -16.83 4.93
CA HIS A 109 0.05 -18.11 5.60
C HIS A 109 1.32 -18.11 6.45
N ASP A 110 2.42 -17.68 5.85
CA ASP A 110 3.75 -17.78 6.44
C ASP A 110 4.11 -16.70 7.46
N PRO A 111 4.98 -17.03 8.42
CA PRO A 111 5.45 -16.08 9.41
C PRO A 111 6.29 -14.98 8.77
N GLY A 112 6.30 -13.82 9.42
CA GLY A 112 7.07 -12.66 8.98
C GLY A 112 6.28 -11.37 9.07
N THR A 113 6.92 -10.28 8.62
CA THR A 113 6.28 -8.96 8.57
C THR A 113 6.13 -8.54 7.12
N THR A 114 4.91 -8.21 6.73
CA THR A 114 4.55 -7.75 5.39
C THR A 114 4.17 -6.28 5.44
N ASP A 115 4.84 -5.45 4.64
CA ASP A 115 4.51 -4.04 4.44
C ASP A 115 3.40 -3.91 3.38
N LEU A 116 2.25 -3.37 3.76
CA LEU A 116 1.09 -3.26 2.88
C LEU A 116 1.25 -2.16 1.82
N GLY A 117 2.21 -1.25 1.98
CA GLY A 117 2.60 -0.30 0.95
C GLY A 117 3.13 -0.98 -0.31
N ASP A 118 3.89 -2.05 -0.14
CA ASP A 118 4.47 -2.82 -1.25
C ASP A 118 3.44 -3.70 -1.98
N TRP A 119 2.19 -3.73 -1.48
CA TRP A 119 1.08 -4.56 -1.96
C TRP A 119 -0.11 -3.74 -2.48
N ASP A 120 0.00 -2.41 -2.57
CA ASP A 120 -1.12 -1.51 -2.91
C ASP A 120 -2.34 -1.74 -1.98
N PHE A 121 -2.08 -1.85 -0.67
CA PHE A 121 -3.10 -2.10 0.35
C PHE A 121 -2.94 -1.32 1.65
N ARG A 122 -1.96 -0.41 1.69
CA ARG A 122 -1.76 0.50 2.82
C ARG A 122 -3.00 1.36 3.03
N ASP A 123 -3.43 1.50 4.28
CA ASP A 123 -4.59 2.33 4.64
C ASP A 123 -5.87 1.93 3.87
N GLN A 124 -6.04 0.65 3.54
CA GLN A 124 -7.25 0.15 2.87
C GLN A 124 -8.06 -0.83 3.74
N ALA A 125 -7.45 -1.37 4.79
CA ALA A 125 -8.07 -2.46 5.54
C ALA A 125 -9.18 -1.96 6.46
N THR A 126 -10.39 -2.51 6.28
CA THR A 126 -11.55 -2.28 7.16
C THR A 126 -12.00 -3.56 7.87
N GLY A 127 -11.57 -4.75 7.42
CA GLY A 127 -11.87 -6.03 8.05
C GLY A 127 -10.64 -6.93 8.16
N ALA A 128 -10.52 -7.68 9.26
CA ALA A 128 -9.44 -8.62 9.51
C ALA A 128 -9.97 -9.92 10.11
N TYR A 129 -9.53 -11.09 9.63
CA TYR A 129 -9.92 -12.39 10.16
C TYR A 129 -8.70 -13.27 10.33
N ASN A 130 -8.61 -13.94 11.48
CA ASN A 130 -7.62 -14.96 11.71
C ASN A 130 -8.25 -16.36 11.60
N ASN A 131 -8.12 -17.00 10.42
CA ASN A 131 -8.49 -18.39 10.23
C ASN A 131 -7.30 -19.35 10.38
N ARG A 132 -6.24 -18.92 11.06
CA ARG A 132 -5.07 -19.76 11.30
C ARG A 132 -5.40 -20.83 12.33
N ALA A 133 -4.78 -22.01 12.20
CA ALA A 133 -4.95 -23.11 13.14
C ALA A 133 -4.36 -22.79 14.53
N ILE A 134 -3.29 -21.99 14.55
CA ILE A 134 -2.51 -21.64 15.72
C ILE A 134 -2.01 -20.21 15.60
N TYR A 135 -1.78 -19.58 16.75
CA TYR A 135 -1.25 -18.23 16.91
C TYR A 135 -2.11 -17.09 16.33
N GLY A 136 -1.97 -15.92 16.95
CA GLY A 136 -2.56 -14.70 16.41
C GLY A 136 -1.76 -14.16 15.23
N PHE A 137 -2.18 -13.00 14.75
CA PHE A 137 -1.30 -12.10 14.01
C PHE A 137 -1.50 -10.69 14.53
N GLU A 138 -0.55 -9.81 14.25
CA GLU A 138 -0.63 -8.40 14.61
C GLU A 138 -0.85 -7.53 13.39
N LEU A 139 -1.70 -6.52 13.57
CA LEU A 139 -1.84 -5.38 12.69
C LEU A 139 -1.07 -4.21 13.27
N ILE A 140 -0.28 -3.55 12.43
CA ILE A 140 0.62 -2.49 12.85
C ILE A 140 0.30 -1.22 12.05
N ASP A 141 0.10 -0.12 12.77
CA ASP A 141 0.06 1.25 12.24
C ASP A 141 1.39 1.91 12.56
N VAL A 142 2.18 2.21 11.51
CA VAL A 142 3.54 2.71 11.63
C VAL A 142 3.51 4.21 11.79
N ARG A 143 4.08 4.71 12.89
CA ARG A 143 4.00 6.12 13.25
C ARG A 143 5.34 6.81 13.13
N SER A 144 5.32 8.00 12.54
CA SER A 144 6.49 8.89 12.60
C SER A 144 6.56 9.56 13.98
N PHE A 145 7.73 9.49 14.62
CA PHE A 145 8.05 10.18 15.89
C PHE A 145 7.18 9.77 17.10
N GLN A 146 6.47 8.64 17.01
CA GLN A 146 5.71 8.03 18.10
C GLN A 146 5.91 6.52 18.04
N PRO A 147 5.73 5.78 19.14
CA PRO A 147 5.68 4.33 19.09
C PRO A 147 4.59 3.85 18.13
N ASP A 148 4.90 2.81 17.35
CA ASP A 148 3.95 2.12 16.50
C ASP A 148 2.78 1.59 17.33
N ARG A 149 1.60 1.51 16.71
CA ARG A 149 0.42 0.92 17.35
C ARG A 149 0.26 -0.50 16.85
N HIS A 150 -0.14 -1.37 17.77
CA HIS A 150 -0.32 -2.80 17.51
C HIS A 150 -1.75 -3.20 17.89
N LEU A 151 -2.36 -4.03 17.06
CA LEU A 151 -3.64 -4.69 17.31
C LEU A 151 -3.48 -6.18 17.05
N PHE A 152 -3.61 -6.97 18.11
CA PHE A 152 -3.58 -8.42 18.03
C PHE A 152 -4.93 -8.99 17.59
N VAL A 153 -4.91 -9.90 16.62
CA VAL A 153 -6.08 -10.64 16.14
C VAL A 153 -5.92 -12.12 16.53
N GLY A 154 -6.67 -12.54 17.55
CA GLY A 154 -6.62 -13.91 18.07
C GLY A 154 -7.18 -14.95 17.08
N VAL A 155 -6.86 -16.23 17.29
CA VAL A 155 -7.34 -17.35 16.47
C VAL A 155 -8.87 -17.37 16.41
N GLY A 156 -9.44 -17.53 15.22
CA GLY A 156 -10.88 -17.55 14.98
C GLY A 156 -11.56 -16.19 15.15
N GLN A 157 -10.80 -15.11 15.38
CA GLN A 157 -11.35 -13.79 15.61
C GLN A 157 -11.48 -13.02 14.30
N TYR A 158 -12.68 -12.48 14.06
CA TYR A 158 -12.91 -11.41 13.10
C TYR A 158 -12.96 -10.06 13.80
N VAL A 159 -12.32 -9.05 13.20
CA VAL A 159 -12.29 -7.66 13.67
C VAL A 159 -12.82 -6.75 12.58
N ASN A 160 -13.86 -5.98 12.93
CA ASN A 160 -14.30 -4.85 12.13
C ASN A 160 -13.50 -3.61 12.57
N LEU A 161 -12.54 -3.19 11.75
CA LEU A 161 -11.59 -2.13 12.09
C LEU A 161 -12.26 -0.76 12.21
N SER A 162 -13.39 -0.54 11.53
CA SER A 162 -14.22 0.68 11.69
C SER A 162 -14.86 0.80 13.07
N LYS A 163 -15.01 -0.32 13.79
CA LYS A 163 -15.57 -0.38 15.15
C LYS A 163 -14.50 -0.64 16.22
N GLN A 164 -13.30 -1.04 15.81
CA GLN A 164 -12.21 -1.34 16.71
C GLN A 164 -11.59 -0.05 17.22
N SER A 165 -11.64 0.16 18.54
CA SER A 165 -11.11 1.35 19.19
C SER A 165 -9.63 1.54 18.90
N TYR A 166 -9.25 2.80 18.65
CA TYR A 166 -7.88 3.22 18.41
C TYR A 166 -7.51 4.36 19.37
N PRO A 167 -6.25 4.46 19.86
CA PRO A 167 -5.84 5.51 20.78
C PRO A 167 -6.20 6.93 20.29
N GLY A 168 -7.04 7.61 21.07
CA GLY A 168 -7.56 8.94 20.78
C GLY A 168 -9.10 8.99 20.86
N PRO A 169 -9.71 10.10 21.30
CA PRO A 169 -11.16 10.20 21.41
C PRO A 169 -11.85 9.94 20.06
N GLY A 170 -12.76 8.96 20.03
CA GLY A 170 -13.56 8.65 18.85
C GLY A 170 -12.80 8.07 17.65
N SER A 171 -11.54 7.67 17.81
CA SER A 171 -10.75 7.07 16.72
C SER A 171 -10.97 5.55 16.64
N ASN A 172 -10.79 5.01 15.44
CA ASN A 172 -10.83 3.58 15.17
C ASN A 172 -9.64 3.14 14.29
N TRP A 173 -9.48 1.84 14.09
CA TRP A 173 -8.42 1.24 13.28
C TRP A 173 -8.70 1.25 11.77
N ASN A 174 -9.81 1.85 11.33
CA ASN A 174 -10.21 1.87 9.93
C ASN A 174 -9.13 2.50 9.06
N ASP A 175 -8.70 1.80 8.02
CA ASP A 175 -7.75 2.35 7.04
C ASP A 175 -6.47 2.89 7.70
N ARG A 176 -5.98 2.19 8.74
CA ARG A 176 -4.72 2.55 9.44
C ARG A 176 -3.65 1.46 9.40
N VAL A 177 -3.97 0.30 8.85
CA VAL A 177 -3.04 -0.83 8.87
C VAL A 177 -1.98 -0.59 7.80
N ASP A 178 -0.74 -0.53 8.26
CA ASP A 178 0.44 -0.40 7.42
C ASP A 178 1.17 -1.72 7.25
N LYS A 179 1.21 -2.55 8.30
CA LYS A 179 1.90 -3.84 8.26
C LYS A 179 1.10 -4.94 8.93
N VAL A 180 1.39 -6.17 8.52
CA VAL A 180 0.90 -7.40 9.12
C VAL A 180 2.07 -8.22 9.62
N HIS A 181 1.98 -8.76 10.83
CA HIS A 181 3.01 -9.62 11.41
C HIS A 181 2.41 -10.96 11.86
N LEU A 182 2.91 -12.07 11.32
CA LEU A 182 2.43 -13.45 11.54
C LEU A 182 3.37 -14.33 12.36
#